data_AF-A0A940RTK4-F1
#
_entry.id   AF-A0A940RTK4-F1
#
_cell.length_a   1.000
_cell.length_b   1.000
_cell.length_c   1.000
_cell.angle_alpha   90.00
_cell.angle_beta   90.00
_cell.angle_gamma   90.00
#
_symmetry.space_group_name_H-M   'P 1'
#
loop_
_entity.id
_entity.type
_entity.pdbx_description
1 polymer ?
#
loop_
_entity_poly.entity_id
_entity_poly.type
_entity_poly.pdbx_seq_one_letter_code
_entity_poly.pdbx_strand_id
1 'polypeptide(L)'
;MAVAGSARASPPSAARDSHGSLPPEAGGAMSRSVVQARGQGGQVGGPAFEFAYTPPASPGLKAIYKRVRDADLWRQVPELQAIDGMFALPRPLRFVTTECGEFGAFYHPEDTEVVLCYETLRTLYERGQAHQKALGLGDDHPLHYVRANVRFIVLHETGHALVDLLDLPVTGRHEDAVDQLATILMLRFAGLDETPDEVVENLRLAANWMLSDSTGAYDLDAYADEHALGEQRYFNLQCLIYGTDPDGFAGMVKANQLTAARAAGCAREMRSASRAWVRLLVPYLAPGYEAYGVEAARYLQRSG
;
A
#
# COMPACT_ATOMS: atom_id res chain seq x y z
N MET A 1 37.64 -66.36 34.60
CA MET A 1 38.44 -65.24 35.12
C MET A 1 37.91 -63.97 34.48
N ALA A 2 37.23 -63.14 35.28
CA ALA A 2 36.58 -61.91 34.85
C ALA A 2 37.53 -60.72 35.03
N VAL A 3 37.55 -59.80 34.07
CA VAL A 3 37.97 -58.41 34.29
C VAL A 3 36.86 -57.54 33.70
N ALA A 4 36.05 -56.96 34.60
CA ALA A 4 34.97 -56.05 34.27
C ALA A 4 35.52 -54.60 34.22
N GLY A 5 35.36 -53.95 33.06
CA GLY A 5 35.61 -52.53 32.88
C GLY A 5 34.37 -51.71 33.21
N SER A 6 34.54 -50.71 34.08
CA SER A 6 33.50 -49.78 34.53
C SER A 6 33.19 -48.74 33.45
N ALA A 7 31.97 -48.75 32.91
CA ALA A 7 31.42 -47.70 32.07
C ALA A 7 30.57 -46.74 32.93
N ARG A 8 30.97 -45.47 32.98
CA ARG A 8 30.21 -44.38 33.64
C ARG A 8 29.01 -44.00 32.76
N ALA A 9 27.83 -44.01 33.37
CA ALA A 9 26.56 -43.61 32.78
C ALA A 9 26.41 -42.07 32.73
N SER A 10 25.90 -41.57 31.60
CA SER A 10 25.45 -40.18 31.43
C SER A 10 24.15 -39.92 32.20
N PRO A 11 23.91 -38.69 32.71
CA PRO A 11 22.69 -38.37 33.44
C PRO A 11 21.47 -38.23 32.51
N PRO A 12 20.24 -38.40 33.04
CA PRO A 12 19.02 -38.39 32.24
C PRO A 12 18.61 -36.99 31.78
N SER A 13 18.04 -36.94 30.58
CA SER A 13 17.40 -35.80 29.93
C SER A 13 16.24 -35.27 30.78
N ALA A 14 16.32 -34.01 31.24
CA ALA A 14 15.21 -33.33 31.89
C ALA A 14 14.11 -33.01 30.87
N ALA A 15 12.88 -33.36 31.25
CA ALA A 15 11.68 -33.25 30.47
C ALA A 15 11.29 -31.78 30.18
N ARG A 16 10.57 -31.62 29.08
CA ARG A 16 9.96 -30.39 28.58
C ARG A 16 8.99 -29.81 29.61
N ASP A 17 9.28 -28.61 30.10
CA ASP A 17 8.25 -27.74 30.66
C ASP A 17 7.54 -27.01 29.51
N SER A 18 6.31 -27.43 29.27
CA SER A 18 5.34 -26.73 28.44
C SER A 18 4.97 -25.41 29.11
N HIS A 19 5.68 -24.34 28.77
CA HIS A 19 5.10 -23.01 28.91
C HIS A 19 3.92 -22.92 27.96
N GLY A 20 2.72 -22.85 28.54
CA GLY A 20 1.47 -22.66 27.84
C GLY A 20 1.60 -21.47 26.90
N SER A 21 1.55 -21.76 25.61
CA SER A 21 1.40 -20.77 24.56
C SER A 21 0.13 -19.98 24.85
N LEU A 22 0.27 -18.70 25.15
CA LEU A 22 -0.85 -17.77 25.06
C LEU A 22 -1.40 -17.87 23.63
N PRO A 23 -2.73 -17.90 23.43
CA PRO A 23 -3.29 -17.90 22.08
C PRO A 23 -2.84 -16.64 21.34
N PRO A 24 -2.62 -16.71 20.01
CA PRO A 24 -2.30 -15.51 19.23
C PRO A 24 -3.48 -14.54 19.33
N GLU A 25 -3.20 -13.30 19.75
CA GLU A 25 -4.20 -12.24 19.71
C GLU A 25 -4.56 -11.96 18.25
N ALA A 26 -5.72 -12.44 17.82
CA ALA A 26 -6.36 -12.07 16.55
C ALA A 26 -6.89 -10.62 16.54
N GLY A 27 -6.22 -9.68 17.21
CA GLY A 27 -6.74 -8.34 17.55
C GLY A 27 -5.84 -7.16 17.20
N GLY A 28 -4.81 -7.35 16.37
CA GLY A 28 -3.77 -6.33 16.11
C GLY A 28 -3.99 -5.41 14.90
N ALA A 29 -4.91 -5.73 13.98
CA ALA A 29 -5.14 -4.95 12.78
C ALA A 29 -6.04 -3.73 13.06
N MET A 30 -5.77 -2.59 12.40
CA MET A 30 -6.75 -1.49 12.37
C MET A 30 -8.01 -1.96 11.66
N SER A 31 -9.18 -1.67 12.24
CA SER A 31 -10.46 -1.99 11.60
C SER A 31 -10.58 -1.21 10.28
N ARG A 32 -11.01 -1.90 9.23
CA ARG A 32 -11.27 -1.26 7.93
C ARG A 32 -12.37 -0.21 8.08
N SER A 33 -12.17 0.93 7.44
CA SER A 33 -13.14 2.00 7.32
C SER A 33 -13.72 1.95 5.91
N VAL A 34 -15.05 1.90 5.82
CA VAL A 34 -15.71 1.96 4.53
C VAL A 34 -15.88 3.44 4.16
N VAL A 35 -15.40 3.82 2.97
CA VAL A 35 -15.38 5.24 2.57
C VAL A 35 -16.80 5.74 2.31
N GLN A 36 -17.21 6.80 3.03
CA GLN A 36 -18.39 7.58 2.69
C GLN A 36 -17.94 8.88 2.05
N ALA A 37 -18.49 9.20 0.87
CA ALA A 37 -18.21 10.47 0.19
C ALA A 37 -18.60 11.65 1.09
N ARG A 38 -17.80 12.73 1.03
CA ARG A 38 -18.04 13.96 1.77
C ARG A 38 -19.45 14.47 1.49
N GLY A 39 -20.29 14.57 2.54
CA GLY A 39 -21.62 15.15 2.42
C GLY A 39 -21.54 16.62 2.02
N GLN A 40 -22.42 17.07 1.10
CA GLN A 40 -22.57 18.48 0.77
C GLN A 40 -23.21 19.22 1.95
N GLY A 41 -22.38 19.68 2.90
CA GLY A 41 -22.79 20.49 4.06
C GLY A 41 -21.57 21.19 4.65
N GLY A 42 -21.69 22.48 4.92
CA GLY A 42 -20.60 23.42 5.23
C GLY A 42 -19.45 22.83 6.07
N GLN A 43 -18.24 22.88 5.51
CA GLN A 43 -17.08 22.13 5.95
C GLN A 43 -16.57 22.56 7.33
N VAL A 44 -16.58 21.63 8.27
CA VAL A 44 -15.58 21.53 9.33
C VAL A 44 -14.59 20.46 8.84
N GLY A 45 -13.36 20.86 8.48
CA GLY A 45 -12.37 19.98 7.85
C GLY A 45 -11.16 20.75 7.30
N GLY A 46 -10.12 20.03 6.88
CA GLY A 46 -8.95 20.59 6.25
C GLY A 46 -9.22 21.04 4.81
N PRO A 47 -8.22 21.66 4.14
CA PRO A 47 -8.34 22.05 2.74
C PRO A 47 -8.77 20.86 1.89
N ALA A 48 -9.74 21.08 1.00
CA ALA A 48 -10.18 20.06 0.07
C ALA A 48 -9.12 19.83 -1.02
N PHE A 49 -9.02 18.60 -1.51
CA PHE A 49 -8.24 18.28 -2.70
C PHE A 49 -8.85 18.91 -3.94
N GLU A 50 -7.97 19.26 -4.88
CA GLU A 50 -8.37 19.80 -6.19
C GLU A 50 -8.03 18.78 -7.27
N PHE A 51 -8.96 18.54 -8.20
CA PHE A 51 -8.80 17.56 -9.27
C PHE A 51 -8.84 18.24 -10.64
N ALA A 52 -7.87 17.95 -11.50
CA ALA A 52 -7.83 18.48 -12.85
C ALA A 52 -7.41 17.45 -13.91
N TYR A 53 -7.84 17.72 -15.15
CA TYR A 53 -7.51 16.94 -16.34
C TYR A 53 -7.07 17.88 -17.45
N THR A 54 -5.78 17.86 -17.79
CA THR A 54 -5.21 18.74 -18.82
C THR A 54 -5.41 18.09 -20.20
N PRO A 55 -6.00 18.78 -21.19
CA PRO A 55 -6.13 18.23 -22.54
C PRO A 55 -4.76 17.92 -23.15
N PRO A 56 -4.53 16.69 -23.66
CA PRO A 56 -3.25 16.34 -24.27
C PRO A 56 -3.07 17.00 -25.64
N ALA A 57 -1.84 17.37 -25.97
CA ALA A 57 -1.44 17.80 -27.30
C ALA A 57 -1.44 16.62 -28.28
N SER A 58 -0.94 15.46 -27.83
CA SER A 58 -0.82 14.24 -28.64
C SER A 58 -2.18 13.68 -29.04
N PRO A 59 -2.47 13.50 -30.35
CA PRO A 59 -3.72 12.93 -30.82
C PRO A 59 -4.03 11.54 -30.23
N GLY A 60 -2.99 10.72 -30.00
CA GLY A 60 -3.13 9.36 -29.46
C GLY A 60 -3.65 9.30 -28.02
N LEU A 61 -3.49 10.37 -27.24
CA LEU A 61 -3.91 10.41 -25.82
C LEU A 61 -5.32 11.01 -25.64
N LYS A 62 -5.90 11.64 -26.67
CA LYS A 62 -7.22 12.30 -26.59
C LYS A 62 -8.34 11.36 -26.16
N ALA A 63 -8.28 10.10 -26.58
CA ALA A 63 -9.26 9.10 -26.19
C ALA A 63 -9.17 8.73 -24.70
N ILE A 64 -7.93 8.59 -24.18
CA ILE A 64 -7.68 8.32 -22.76
C ILE A 64 -8.14 9.51 -21.92
N TYR A 65 -7.70 10.72 -22.27
CA TYR A 65 -8.13 11.97 -21.64
C TYR A 65 -9.65 12.07 -21.53
N LYS A 66 -10.37 11.87 -22.65
CA LYS A 66 -11.83 11.94 -22.64
C LYS A 66 -12.41 10.92 -21.65
N ARG A 67 -11.97 9.66 -21.70
CA ARG A 67 -12.49 8.61 -20.81
C ARG A 67 -12.25 8.92 -19.33
N VAL A 68 -11.05 9.34 -18.96
CA VAL A 68 -10.68 9.53 -17.54
C VAL A 68 -11.31 10.78 -16.96
N ARG A 69 -11.44 11.84 -17.77
CA ARG A 69 -12.18 13.05 -17.42
C ARG A 69 -13.67 12.77 -17.28
N ASP A 70 -14.28 12.09 -18.27
CA ASP A 70 -15.71 11.82 -18.27
C ASP A 70 -16.11 10.86 -17.12
N ALA A 71 -15.21 9.97 -16.71
CA ALA A 71 -15.39 9.09 -15.54
C ALA A 71 -15.04 9.75 -14.19
N ASP A 72 -14.44 10.94 -14.21
CA ASP A 72 -13.83 11.59 -13.05
C ASP A 72 -12.94 10.63 -12.24
N LEU A 73 -11.88 10.14 -12.90
CA LEU A 73 -10.92 9.17 -12.35
C LEU A 73 -10.55 9.41 -10.88
N TRP A 74 -10.30 10.65 -10.47
CA TRP A 74 -9.86 10.97 -9.11
C TRP A 74 -10.95 10.72 -8.08
N ARG A 75 -12.21 10.97 -8.43
CA ARG A 75 -13.37 10.63 -7.60
C ARG A 75 -13.67 9.13 -7.55
N GLN A 76 -13.14 8.35 -8.49
CA GLN A 76 -13.25 6.90 -8.49
C GLN A 76 -12.20 6.22 -7.61
N VAL A 77 -11.28 6.96 -6.97
CA VAL A 77 -10.28 6.42 -6.03
C VAL A 77 -10.80 6.55 -4.60
N PRO A 78 -11.28 5.45 -3.96
CA PRO A 78 -11.90 5.51 -2.64
C PRO A 78 -10.99 6.14 -1.58
N GLU A 79 -9.71 5.79 -1.60
CA GLU A 79 -8.74 6.25 -0.61
C GLU A 79 -8.58 7.77 -0.63
N LEU A 80 -8.54 8.39 -1.82
CA LEU A 80 -8.49 9.83 -1.95
C LEU A 80 -9.76 10.49 -1.41
N GLN A 81 -10.93 9.91 -1.69
CA GLN A 81 -12.20 10.43 -1.15
C GLN A 81 -12.26 10.30 0.38
N ALA A 82 -11.60 9.29 0.94
CA ALA A 82 -11.55 9.07 2.38
C ALA A 82 -10.71 10.11 3.11
N ILE A 83 -9.54 10.45 2.53
CA ILE A 83 -8.57 11.35 3.16
C ILE A 83 -8.71 12.82 2.73
N ASP A 84 -9.57 13.12 1.75
CA ASP A 84 -9.87 14.49 1.33
C ASP A 84 -10.39 15.33 2.51
N GLY A 85 -9.64 16.38 2.86
CA GLY A 85 -9.92 17.25 4.00
C GLY A 85 -9.64 16.63 5.37
N MET A 86 -9.11 15.41 5.45
CA MET A 86 -8.79 14.73 6.71
C MET A 86 -7.65 15.42 7.47
N PHE A 87 -6.70 15.99 6.75
CA PHE A 87 -5.50 16.61 7.32
C PHE A 87 -5.53 18.12 7.19
N ALA A 88 -5.03 18.81 8.21
CA ALA A 88 -4.81 20.25 8.22
C ALA A 88 -3.56 20.60 7.40
N LEU A 89 -3.63 20.38 6.08
CA LEU A 89 -2.54 20.70 5.16
C LEU A 89 -2.29 22.22 5.13
N PRO A 90 -1.02 22.68 5.04
CA PRO A 90 -0.72 24.10 4.95
C PRO A 90 -1.15 24.73 3.62
N ARG A 91 -1.30 23.91 2.57
CA ARG A 91 -1.75 24.27 1.22
C ARG A 91 -2.64 23.17 0.65
N PRO A 92 -3.60 23.48 -0.24
CA PRO A 92 -4.38 22.46 -0.94
C PRO A 92 -3.48 21.55 -1.78
N LEU A 93 -3.76 20.24 -1.76
CA LEU A 93 -3.10 19.25 -2.62
C LEU A 93 -3.91 19.07 -3.91
N ARG A 94 -3.22 19.17 -5.04
CA ARG A 94 -3.80 19.04 -6.39
C ARG A 94 -3.50 17.66 -6.96
N PHE A 95 -4.46 17.04 -7.63
CA PHE A 95 -4.26 15.83 -8.41
C PHE A 95 -4.59 16.09 -9.86
N VAL A 96 -3.64 15.86 -10.74
CA VAL A 96 -3.74 16.25 -12.14
C VAL A 96 -3.37 15.09 -13.04
N THR A 97 -4.25 14.81 -14.00
CA THR A 97 -3.89 13.91 -15.11
C THR A 97 -3.49 14.74 -16.31
N THR A 98 -2.30 14.49 -16.87
CA THR A 98 -1.75 15.26 -17.99
C THR A 98 -0.93 14.37 -18.94
N GLU A 99 -0.56 14.92 -20.09
CA GLU A 99 0.45 14.33 -20.97
C GLU A 99 1.84 14.68 -20.44
N CYS A 100 2.70 13.67 -20.24
CA CYS A 100 4.04 13.86 -19.71
C CYS A 100 5.14 13.58 -20.74
N GLY A 101 4.81 12.89 -21.84
CA GLY A 101 5.78 12.38 -22.81
C GLY A 101 6.42 11.05 -22.40
N GLU A 102 6.23 10.63 -21.15
CA GLU A 102 6.74 9.36 -20.60
C GLU A 102 5.73 8.70 -19.66
N PHE A 103 5.98 7.42 -19.37
CA PHE A 103 5.25 6.68 -18.34
C PHE A 103 5.72 7.14 -16.96
N GLY A 104 4.77 7.49 -16.09
CA GLY A 104 5.07 7.84 -14.69
C GLY A 104 3.90 8.43 -13.91
N ALA A 105 4.13 8.62 -12.63
CA ALA A 105 3.40 9.52 -11.76
C ALA A 105 4.42 10.20 -10.85
N PHE A 106 4.13 11.42 -10.42
CA PHE A 106 5.11 12.23 -9.70
C PHE A 106 4.42 13.16 -8.71
N TYR A 107 5.03 13.36 -7.56
CA TYR A 107 4.75 14.49 -6.70
C TYR A 107 5.67 15.67 -7.03
N HIS A 108 5.09 16.84 -7.30
CA HIS A 108 5.78 18.10 -7.52
C HIS A 108 5.58 19.03 -6.31
N PRO A 109 6.60 19.21 -5.43
CA PRO A 109 6.46 19.98 -4.19
C PRO A 109 6.25 21.49 -4.41
N GLU A 110 6.82 22.04 -5.48
CA GLU A 110 6.71 23.46 -5.85
C GLU A 110 5.24 23.86 -6.04
N ASP A 111 4.50 23.04 -6.80
CA ASP A 111 3.10 23.28 -7.15
C ASP A 111 2.11 22.57 -6.21
N THR A 112 2.61 21.71 -5.30
CA THR A 112 1.77 20.83 -4.45
C THR A 112 0.83 19.98 -5.30
N GLU A 113 1.41 19.25 -6.24
CA GLU A 113 0.65 18.52 -7.26
C GLU A 113 1.11 17.06 -7.37
N VAL A 114 0.17 16.13 -7.27
CA VAL A 114 0.34 14.74 -7.69
C VAL A 114 -0.09 14.63 -9.15
N VAL A 115 0.86 14.31 -10.02
CA VAL A 115 0.65 14.16 -11.46
C VAL A 115 0.55 12.69 -11.82
N LEU A 116 -0.46 12.33 -12.61
CA LEU A 116 -0.58 11.03 -13.27
C LEU A 116 -0.54 11.19 -14.78
N CYS A 117 0.41 10.54 -15.45
CA CYS A 117 0.56 10.68 -16.89
C CYS A 117 -0.48 9.84 -17.65
N TYR A 118 -1.04 10.35 -18.76
CA TYR A 118 -1.94 9.56 -19.61
C TYR A 118 -1.24 8.34 -20.20
N GLU A 119 0.06 8.44 -20.45
CA GLU A 119 0.93 7.35 -20.88
C GLU A 119 0.92 6.20 -19.88
N THR A 120 0.88 6.51 -18.58
CA THR A 120 0.76 5.52 -17.50
C THR A 120 -0.50 4.70 -17.63
N LEU A 121 -1.63 5.37 -17.86
CA LEU A 121 -2.92 4.71 -18.05
C LEU A 121 -2.95 3.83 -19.30
N ARG A 122 -2.32 4.27 -20.40
CA ARG A 122 -2.15 3.46 -21.61
C ARG A 122 -1.35 2.20 -21.31
N THR A 123 -0.16 2.34 -20.74
CA THR A 123 0.74 1.21 -20.47
C THR A 123 0.11 0.24 -19.50
N LEU A 124 -0.54 0.72 -18.42
CA LEU A 124 -1.25 -0.13 -17.48
C LEU A 124 -2.37 -0.93 -18.16
N TYR A 125 -3.11 -0.31 -19.09
CA TYR A 125 -4.16 -1.02 -19.83
C TYR A 125 -3.58 -2.10 -20.74
N GLU A 126 -2.51 -1.80 -21.48
CA GLU A 126 -1.81 -2.76 -22.34
C GLU A 126 -1.25 -3.94 -21.53
N ARG A 127 -0.64 -3.68 -20.37
CA ARG A 127 -0.17 -4.73 -19.46
C ARG A 127 -1.33 -5.53 -18.87
N GLY A 128 -2.45 -4.87 -18.55
CA GLY A 128 -3.68 -5.53 -18.15
C GLY A 128 -4.20 -6.49 -19.22
N GLN A 129 -4.17 -6.13 -20.51
CA GLN A 129 -4.52 -7.02 -21.61
C GLN A 129 -3.56 -8.21 -21.75
N ALA A 130 -2.25 -7.97 -21.60
CA ALA A 130 -1.27 -9.05 -21.61
C ALA A 130 -1.49 -10.03 -20.45
N HIS A 131 -1.73 -9.52 -19.24
CA HIS A 131 -2.04 -10.31 -18.05
C HIS A 131 -3.34 -11.11 -18.22
N GLN A 132 -4.39 -10.48 -18.73
CA GLN A 132 -5.66 -11.13 -19.05
C GLN A 132 -5.44 -12.33 -19.97
N LYS A 133 -4.71 -12.12 -21.08
CA LYS A 133 -4.45 -13.17 -22.07
C LYS A 133 -3.60 -14.30 -21.51
N ALA A 134 -2.58 -13.98 -20.70
CA ALA A 134 -1.66 -14.97 -20.13
C ALA A 134 -2.37 -15.92 -19.16
N LEU A 135 -3.35 -15.43 -18.41
CA LEU A 135 -4.03 -16.18 -17.35
C LEU A 135 -5.46 -16.62 -17.70
N GLY A 136 -5.97 -16.23 -18.88
CA GLY A 136 -7.34 -16.56 -19.31
C GLY A 136 -8.42 -15.88 -18.47
N LEU A 137 -8.20 -14.61 -18.09
CA LEU A 137 -9.10 -13.84 -17.23
C LEU A 137 -10.23 -13.16 -18.01
N GLY A 138 -11.25 -12.69 -17.29
CA GLY A 138 -12.43 -12.02 -17.85
C GLY A 138 -12.13 -10.72 -18.61
N ASP A 139 -13.09 -10.28 -19.42
CA ASP A 139 -12.96 -9.11 -20.32
C ASP A 139 -12.81 -7.77 -19.58
N ASP A 140 -13.21 -7.71 -18.32
CA ASP A 140 -13.08 -6.55 -17.43
C ASP A 140 -11.68 -6.42 -16.81
N HIS A 141 -10.87 -7.49 -16.88
CA HIS A 141 -9.56 -7.56 -16.24
C HIS A 141 -8.62 -6.40 -16.59
N PRO A 142 -8.48 -5.94 -17.85
CA PRO A 142 -7.58 -4.82 -18.14
C PRO A 142 -7.94 -3.53 -17.41
N LEU A 143 -9.24 -3.25 -17.24
CA LEU A 143 -9.69 -2.07 -16.51
C LEU A 143 -9.51 -2.24 -15.01
N HIS A 144 -9.77 -3.44 -14.49
CA HIS A 144 -9.49 -3.78 -13.10
C HIS A 144 -8.00 -3.61 -12.78
N TYR A 145 -7.12 -4.11 -13.65
CA TYR A 145 -5.67 -3.95 -13.55
C TYR A 145 -5.23 -2.48 -13.50
N VAL A 146 -5.78 -1.63 -14.37
CA VAL A 146 -5.54 -0.18 -14.35
C VAL A 146 -5.97 0.42 -13.01
N ARG A 147 -7.19 0.13 -12.54
CA ARG A 147 -7.72 0.69 -11.29
C ARG A 147 -6.85 0.29 -10.09
N ALA A 148 -6.47 -0.99 -9.99
CA ALA A 148 -5.65 -1.50 -8.92
C ALA A 148 -4.27 -0.80 -8.86
N ASN A 149 -3.59 -0.70 -10.01
CA ASN A 149 -2.27 -0.08 -10.07
C ASN A 149 -2.31 1.44 -9.90
N VAL A 150 -3.30 2.14 -10.48
CA VAL A 150 -3.45 3.59 -10.30
C VAL A 150 -3.65 3.94 -8.83
N ARG A 151 -4.47 3.18 -8.09
CA ARG A 151 -4.66 3.42 -6.65
C ARG A 151 -3.33 3.38 -5.91
N PHE A 152 -2.53 2.32 -6.11
CA PHE A 152 -1.25 2.20 -5.44
C PHE A 152 -0.28 3.33 -5.83
N ILE A 153 -0.09 3.56 -7.14
CA ILE A 153 0.84 4.59 -7.66
C ILE A 153 0.46 5.98 -7.14
N VAL A 154 -0.81 6.34 -7.21
CA VAL A 154 -1.28 7.66 -6.76
C VAL A 154 -1.11 7.80 -5.24
N LEU A 155 -1.38 6.76 -4.46
CA LEU A 155 -1.23 6.82 -3.01
C LEU A 155 0.24 6.84 -2.58
N HIS A 156 1.12 6.26 -3.38
CA HIS A 156 2.56 6.39 -3.22
C HIS A 156 2.99 7.86 -3.39
N GLU A 157 2.60 8.53 -4.49
CA GLU A 157 2.86 9.97 -4.68
C GLU A 157 2.17 10.84 -3.63
N THR A 158 0.97 10.45 -3.18
CA THR A 158 0.27 11.12 -2.07
C THR A 158 1.06 10.98 -0.78
N GLY A 159 1.78 9.87 -0.58
CA GLY A 159 2.68 9.69 0.54
C GLY A 159 3.83 10.69 0.54
N HIS A 160 4.47 10.91 -0.62
CA HIS A 160 5.46 11.98 -0.76
C HIS A 160 4.86 13.36 -0.44
N ALA A 161 3.67 13.64 -0.96
CA ALA A 161 2.97 14.89 -0.68
C ALA A 161 2.70 15.11 0.81
N LEU A 162 2.24 14.07 1.53
CA LEU A 162 1.99 14.16 2.96
C LEU A 162 3.28 14.32 3.78
N VAL A 163 4.35 13.63 3.39
CA VAL A 163 5.66 13.77 4.04
C VAL A 163 6.17 15.20 3.91
N ASP A 164 6.14 15.76 2.70
CA ASP A 164 6.58 17.12 2.40
C ASP A 164 5.70 18.18 3.09
N LEU A 165 4.38 18.13 2.88
CA LEU A 165 3.45 19.16 3.36
C LEU A 165 3.32 19.21 4.87
N LEU A 166 3.50 18.09 5.56
CA LEU A 166 3.38 18.02 7.03
C LEU A 166 4.75 17.99 7.73
N ASP A 167 5.85 18.07 6.97
CA ASP A 167 7.23 17.97 7.48
C ASP A 167 7.42 16.70 8.33
N LEU A 168 6.99 15.54 7.80
CA LEU A 168 7.03 14.28 8.52
C LEU A 168 8.46 13.71 8.51
N PRO A 169 9.01 13.30 9.66
CA PRO A 169 10.33 12.70 9.69
C PRO A 169 10.33 11.29 9.07
N VAL A 170 11.25 11.06 8.13
CA VAL A 170 11.54 9.73 7.55
C VAL A 170 13.01 9.40 7.77
N THR A 171 13.29 8.37 8.57
CA THR A 171 14.66 7.98 8.95
C THR A 171 15.19 6.76 8.19
N GLY A 172 14.38 6.17 7.31
CA GLY A 172 14.72 5.01 6.49
C GLY A 172 14.77 5.34 4.99
N ARG A 173 14.57 4.34 4.13
CA ARG A 173 14.35 4.58 2.69
C ARG A 173 13.00 5.27 2.51
N HIS A 174 12.99 6.42 1.84
CA HIS A 174 11.78 7.23 1.64
C HIS A 174 10.72 6.45 0.86
N GLU A 175 11.12 5.86 -0.27
CA GLU A 175 10.28 5.03 -1.14
C GLU A 175 9.58 3.88 -0.41
N ASP A 176 10.33 3.16 0.45
CA ASP A 176 9.74 2.06 1.23
C ASP A 176 8.73 2.56 2.26
N ALA A 177 8.94 3.76 2.81
CA ALA A 177 8.01 4.35 3.76
C ALA A 177 6.69 4.75 3.07
N VAL A 178 6.76 5.37 1.89
CA VAL A 178 5.54 5.76 1.14
C VAL A 178 4.83 4.55 0.51
N ASP A 179 5.55 3.48 0.14
CA ASP A 179 4.95 2.19 -0.22
C ASP A 179 4.13 1.59 0.94
N GLN A 180 4.65 1.69 2.18
CA GLN A 180 3.92 1.27 3.37
C GLN A 180 2.65 2.09 3.55
N LEU A 181 2.73 3.42 3.40
CA LEU A 181 1.56 4.29 3.55
C LEU A 181 0.50 3.97 2.49
N ALA A 182 0.89 3.85 1.21
CA ALA A 182 -0.01 3.49 0.13
C ALA A 182 -0.74 2.17 0.43
N THR A 183 0.01 1.16 0.87
CA THR A 183 -0.55 -0.15 1.27
C THR A 183 -1.53 -0.01 2.44
N ILE A 184 -1.18 0.74 3.49
CA ILE A 184 -2.03 0.96 4.67
C ILE A 184 -3.32 1.69 4.28
N LEU A 185 -3.24 2.70 3.41
CA LEU A 185 -4.41 3.45 2.94
C LEU A 185 -5.36 2.57 2.14
N MET A 186 -4.85 1.76 1.20
CA MET A 186 -5.68 0.82 0.45
C MET A 186 -6.35 -0.23 1.34
N LEU A 187 -5.62 -0.75 2.34
CA LEU A 187 -6.16 -1.71 3.31
C LEU A 187 -7.21 -1.06 4.23
N ARG A 188 -7.03 0.20 4.60
CA ARG A 188 -7.89 0.91 5.54
C ARG A 188 -9.15 1.47 4.88
N PHE A 189 -9.05 2.00 3.67
CA PHE A 189 -10.09 2.80 3.01
C PHE A 189 -10.59 2.14 1.72
N ALA A 190 -11.18 0.95 1.87
CA ALA A 190 -11.79 0.23 0.77
C ALA A 190 -13.09 0.89 0.27
N GLY A 191 -13.43 0.66 -0.99
CA GLY A 191 -14.73 1.03 -1.54
C GLY A 191 -15.90 0.36 -0.79
N LEU A 192 -17.09 0.96 -0.87
CA LEU A 192 -18.31 0.44 -0.23
C LEU A 192 -18.71 -0.96 -0.71
N ASP A 193 -18.33 -1.29 -1.93
CA ASP A 193 -18.61 -2.52 -2.65
C ASP A 193 -17.43 -3.49 -2.68
N GLU A 194 -16.28 -3.14 -2.08
CA GLU A 194 -15.09 -3.98 -2.08
C GLU A 194 -15.00 -4.89 -0.85
N THR A 195 -14.85 -6.19 -1.11
CA THR A 195 -14.59 -7.21 -0.09
C THR A 195 -13.12 -7.20 0.36
N PRO A 196 -12.82 -7.85 1.51
CA PRO A 196 -11.45 -8.04 1.95
C PRO A 196 -10.49 -8.65 0.94
N ASP A 197 -10.95 -9.66 0.22
CA ASP A 197 -10.18 -10.40 -0.76
C ASP A 197 -9.91 -9.56 -2.01
N GLU A 198 -10.88 -8.74 -2.45
CA GLU A 198 -10.71 -7.85 -3.60
C GLU A 198 -9.66 -6.75 -3.33
N VAL A 199 -9.66 -6.16 -2.13
CA VAL A 199 -8.62 -5.18 -1.75
C VAL A 199 -7.23 -5.82 -1.76
N VAL A 200 -7.13 -7.04 -1.26
CA VAL A 200 -5.87 -7.79 -1.27
C VAL A 200 -5.44 -8.12 -2.69
N GLU A 201 -6.37 -8.54 -3.55
CA GLU A 201 -6.05 -8.80 -4.95
C GLU A 201 -5.62 -7.53 -5.68
N ASN A 202 -6.24 -6.38 -5.43
CA ASN A 202 -5.79 -5.08 -5.96
C ASN A 202 -4.33 -4.78 -5.58
N LEU A 203 -3.99 -4.95 -4.30
CA LEU A 203 -2.62 -4.77 -3.82
C LEU A 203 -1.65 -5.78 -4.45
N ARG A 204 -2.10 -7.01 -4.70
CA ARG A 204 -1.28 -8.04 -5.36
C ARG A 204 -1.06 -7.74 -6.84
N LEU A 205 -2.05 -7.19 -7.55
CA LEU A 205 -1.88 -6.72 -8.92
C LEU A 205 -0.85 -5.59 -8.99
N ALA A 206 -0.88 -4.66 -8.04
CA ALA A 206 0.13 -3.61 -7.89
C ALA A 206 1.52 -4.17 -7.53
N ALA A 207 1.61 -5.15 -6.63
CA ALA A 207 2.87 -5.80 -6.31
C ALA A 207 3.44 -6.54 -7.53
N ASN A 208 2.64 -7.33 -8.24
CA ASN A 208 3.07 -8.07 -9.42
C ASN A 208 3.58 -7.15 -10.54
N TRP A 209 3.06 -5.92 -10.64
CA TRP A 209 3.61 -4.91 -11.55
C TRP A 209 5.09 -4.63 -11.26
N MET A 210 5.53 -4.62 -10.00
CA MET A 210 6.94 -4.38 -9.66
C MET A 210 7.89 -5.47 -10.20
N LEU A 211 7.35 -6.63 -10.58
CA LEU A 211 8.11 -7.73 -11.18
C LEU A 211 8.13 -7.68 -12.72
N SER A 212 7.42 -6.73 -13.35
CA SER A 212 7.21 -6.73 -14.80
C SER A 212 8.48 -6.61 -15.62
N ASP A 213 9.44 -5.83 -15.12
CA ASP A 213 10.72 -5.53 -15.77
C ASP A 213 11.88 -6.22 -15.04
N SER A 214 11.55 -7.15 -14.14
CA SER A 214 12.51 -7.98 -13.43
C SER A 214 13.28 -8.87 -14.40
N THR A 215 14.60 -8.67 -14.46
CA THR A 215 15.52 -9.54 -15.19
C THR A 215 16.33 -10.44 -14.25
N GLY A 216 16.33 -10.14 -12.95
CA GLY A 216 17.25 -10.71 -11.96
C GLY A 216 18.72 -10.34 -12.20
N ALA A 217 18.99 -9.42 -13.13
CA ALA A 217 20.33 -8.95 -13.49
C ALA A 217 20.36 -7.42 -13.40
N TYR A 218 21.08 -6.91 -12.40
CA TYR A 218 21.14 -5.48 -12.08
C TYR A 218 22.54 -4.93 -12.30
N ASP A 219 22.60 -3.73 -12.87
CA ASP A 219 23.81 -2.92 -12.94
C ASP A 219 23.96 -2.02 -11.70
N LEU A 220 25.01 -1.20 -11.67
CA LEU A 220 25.29 -0.30 -10.55
C LEU A 220 24.21 0.77 -10.38
N ASP A 221 23.59 1.22 -11.48
CA ASP A 221 22.57 2.27 -11.45
C ASP A 221 21.30 1.74 -10.76
N ALA A 222 20.88 0.51 -11.08
CA ALA A 222 19.77 -0.15 -10.40
C ALA A 222 19.98 -0.34 -8.89
N TYR A 223 21.22 -0.49 -8.41
CA TYR A 223 21.52 -0.54 -6.98
C TYR A 223 21.63 0.85 -6.32
N ALA A 224 21.95 1.88 -7.12
CA ALA A 224 22.09 3.27 -6.65
C ALA A 224 20.76 4.04 -6.65
N ASP A 225 19.73 3.49 -7.30
CA ASP A 225 18.39 4.06 -7.37
C ASP A 225 17.78 4.29 -5.96
N GLU A 226 16.98 5.35 -5.85
CA GLU A 226 16.25 5.70 -4.64
C GLU A 226 15.14 4.70 -4.33
N HIS A 227 14.56 4.09 -5.37
CA HIS A 227 13.65 2.96 -5.25
C HIS A 227 14.44 1.68 -4.97
N ALA A 228 13.92 0.86 -4.06
CA ALA A 228 14.42 -0.50 -3.92
C ALA A 228 14.14 -1.31 -5.21
N LEU A 229 14.91 -2.39 -5.42
CA LEU A 229 14.69 -3.29 -6.54
C LEU A 229 13.24 -3.78 -6.57
N GLY A 230 12.64 -3.92 -7.75
CA GLY A 230 11.22 -4.27 -7.90
C GLY A 230 10.84 -5.54 -7.13
N GLU A 231 11.75 -6.51 -7.05
CA GLU A 231 11.60 -7.77 -6.32
C GLU A 231 11.65 -7.57 -4.80
N GLN A 232 12.45 -6.63 -4.32
CA GLN A 232 12.46 -6.25 -2.90
C GLN A 232 11.14 -5.57 -2.53
N ARG A 233 10.69 -4.61 -3.35
CA ARG A 233 9.41 -3.92 -3.17
C ARG A 233 8.24 -4.91 -3.20
N TYR A 234 8.25 -5.87 -4.15
CA TYR A 234 7.29 -6.96 -4.21
C TYR A 234 7.20 -7.73 -2.89
N PHE A 235 8.31 -8.25 -2.37
CA PHE A 235 8.29 -9.02 -1.13
C PHE A 235 7.96 -8.17 0.11
N ASN A 236 8.24 -6.87 0.09
CA ASN A 236 7.83 -5.94 1.13
C ASN A 236 6.30 -5.75 1.12
N LEU A 237 5.69 -5.49 -0.03
CA LEU A 237 4.24 -5.40 -0.17
C LEU A 237 3.55 -6.71 0.23
N GLN A 238 4.03 -7.86 -0.26
CA GLN A 238 3.47 -9.17 0.11
C GLN A 238 3.55 -9.42 1.61
N CYS A 239 4.60 -8.93 2.27
CA CYS A 239 4.75 -9.03 3.71
C CYS A 239 3.75 -8.15 4.45
N LEU A 240 3.52 -6.90 4.01
CA LEU A 240 2.52 -6.02 4.60
C LEU A 240 1.11 -6.61 4.45
N ILE A 241 0.77 -7.13 3.26
CA ILE A 241 -0.50 -7.81 2.99
C ILE A 241 -0.68 -9.01 3.93
N TYR A 242 0.28 -9.95 3.92
CA TYR A 242 0.24 -11.15 4.77
C TYR A 242 0.17 -10.81 6.26
N GLY A 243 0.85 -9.74 6.68
CA GLY A 243 0.89 -9.29 8.06
C GLY A 243 -0.44 -8.79 8.63
N THR A 244 -1.44 -8.52 7.78
CA THR A 244 -2.78 -8.11 8.23
C THR A 244 -3.58 -9.27 8.83
N ASP A 245 -3.53 -10.45 8.21
CA ASP A 245 -4.18 -11.68 8.66
C ASP A 245 -3.36 -12.91 8.21
N PRO A 246 -2.31 -13.29 8.98
CA PRO A 246 -1.45 -14.42 8.63
C PRO A 246 -2.18 -15.76 8.46
N ASP A 247 -3.29 -15.94 9.18
CA ASP A 247 -4.10 -17.17 9.12
C ASP A 247 -4.93 -17.19 7.84
N GLY A 248 -5.62 -16.08 7.52
CA GLY A 248 -6.37 -15.91 6.28
C GLY A 248 -5.48 -15.97 5.03
N PHE A 249 -4.25 -15.46 5.11
CA PHE A 249 -3.30 -15.43 3.99
C PHE A 249 -2.26 -16.57 4.00
N ALA A 250 -2.45 -17.63 4.79
CA ALA A 250 -1.57 -18.79 4.82
C ALA A 250 -1.36 -19.43 3.42
N GLY A 251 -2.30 -19.23 2.49
CA GLY A 251 -2.18 -19.64 1.09
C GLY A 251 -1.03 -18.98 0.33
N MET A 252 -0.64 -17.74 0.69
CA MET A 252 0.45 -17.01 0.02
C MET A 252 1.79 -17.73 0.14
N VAL A 253 2.06 -18.31 1.31
CA VAL A 253 3.28 -19.10 1.55
C VAL A 253 3.25 -20.41 0.75
N LYS A 254 2.09 -21.08 0.71
CA LYS A 254 1.91 -22.32 -0.05
C LYS A 254 2.05 -22.10 -1.56
N ALA A 255 1.66 -20.93 -2.05
CA ALA A 255 1.74 -20.53 -3.45
C ALA A 255 3.11 -19.93 -3.85
N ASN A 256 4.12 -19.97 -2.96
CA ASN A 256 5.45 -19.36 -3.17
C ASN A 256 5.44 -17.86 -3.46
N GLN A 257 4.39 -17.15 -3.04
CA GLN A 257 4.29 -15.69 -3.18
C GLN A 257 5.01 -14.97 -2.02
N LEU A 258 5.28 -15.70 -0.94
CA LEU A 258 6.04 -15.25 0.21
C LEU A 258 6.81 -16.44 0.78
N THR A 259 8.10 -16.30 1.08
CA THR A 259 8.85 -17.38 1.73
C THR A 259 8.41 -17.52 3.19
N ALA A 260 8.43 -18.74 3.73
CA ALA A 260 8.10 -18.98 5.14
C ALA A 260 8.99 -18.16 6.10
N ALA A 261 10.26 -17.96 5.74
CA ALA A 261 11.19 -17.13 6.51
C ALA A 261 10.79 -15.64 6.51
N ARG A 262 10.39 -15.07 5.36
CA ARG A 262 9.90 -13.68 5.29
C ARG A 262 8.60 -13.53 6.08
N ALA A 263 7.66 -14.47 5.90
CA ALA A 263 6.34 -14.48 6.53
C ALA A 263 6.39 -14.40 8.07
N ALA A 264 7.39 -15.02 8.70
CA ALA A 264 7.54 -15.07 10.16
C ALA A 264 7.63 -13.68 10.84
N GLY A 265 8.11 -12.66 10.12
CA GLY A 265 8.21 -11.28 10.63
C GLY A 265 7.03 -10.37 10.29
N CYS A 266 6.21 -10.76 9.32
CA CYS A 266 5.31 -9.83 8.62
C CYS A 266 4.21 -9.23 9.48
N ALA A 267 3.60 -10.01 10.37
CA ALA A 267 2.58 -9.47 11.28
C ALA A 267 3.13 -8.35 12.17
N ARG A 268 4.40 -8.48 12.61
CA ARG A 268 5.07 -7.46 13.43
C ARG A 268 5.40 -6.23 12.59
N GLU A 269 5.88 -6.43 11.37
CA GLU A 269 6.23 -5.36 10.44
C GLU A 269 5.02 -4.52 10.06
N MET A 270 3.91 -5.15 9.65
CA MET A 270 2.67 -4.46 9.32
C MET A 270 2.13 -3.66 10.53
N ARG A 271 2.17 -4.24 11.74
CA ARG A 271 1.78 -3.52 12.97
C ARG A 271 2.72 -2.34 13.25
N SER A 272 4.02 -2.51 13.13
CA SER A 272 5.00 -1.43 13.35
C SER A 272 4.80 -0.29 12.37
N ALA A 273 4.68 -0.59 11.07
CA ALA A 273 4.44 0.39 10.01
C ALA A 273 3.12 1.15 10.24
N SER A 274 2.03 0.43 10.50
CA SER A 274 0.72 1.03 10.79
C SER A 274 0.77 1.96 12.00
N ARG A 275 1.40 1.53 13.10
CA ARG A 275 1.53 2.35 14.32
C ARG A 275 2.46 3.54 14.12
N ALA A 276 3.48 3.45 13.27
CA ALA A 276 4.34 4.58 12.94
C ALA A 276 3.56 5.63 12.15
N TRP A 277 2.91 5.24 11.05
CA TRP A 277 2.11 6.14 10.23
C TRP A 277 0.94 6.78 10.99
N VAL A 278 0.25 6.03 11.85
CA VAL A 278 -0.79 6.60 12.71
C VAL A 278 -0.21 7.66 13.65
N ARG A 279 0.95 7.43 14.28
CA ARG A 279 1.58 8.43 15.15
C ARG A 279 2.01 9.68 14.39
N LEU A 280 2.49 9.53 13.16
CA LEU A 280 2.91 10.63 12.30
C LEU A 280 1.73 11.50 11.86
N LEU A 281 0.59 10.87 11.49
CA LEU A 281 -0.53 11.59 10.86
C LEU A 281 -1.56 12.14 11.84
N VAL A 282 -1.78 11.51 13.00
CA VAL A 282 -2.80 11.93 13.99
C VAL A 282 -2.65 13.38 14.45
N PRO A 283 -1.44 13.90 14.72
CA PRO A 283 -1.27 15.31 15.12
C PRO A 283 -1.78 16.32 14.10
N TYR A 284 -1.92 15.92 12.84
CA TYR A 284 -2.32 16.78 11.72
C TYR A 284 -3.77 16.58 11.29
N LEU A 285 -4.58 15.84 12.06
CA LEU A 285 -6.01 15.72 11.77
C LEU A 285 -6.68 17.10 11.82
N ALA A 286 -7.47 17.40 10.80
CA ALA A 286 -8.24 18.63 10.76
C ALA A 286 -9.46 18.58 11.71
N PRO A 287 -10.01 19.75 12.10
CA PRO A 287 -11.27 19.81 12.83
C PRO A 287 -12.37 19.00 12.12
N GLY A 288 -13.22 18.30 12.88
CA GLY A 288 -14.27 17.44 12.32
C GLY A 288 -13.86 15.97 12.13
N TYR A 289 -12.59 15.63 12.33
CA TYR A 289 -12.05 14.26 12.27
C TYR A 289 -11.69 13.70 13.66
N GLU A 290 -12.23 14.25 14.74
CA GLU A 290 -11.91 13.88 16.13
C GLU A 290 -12.19 12.40 16.42
N ALA A 291 -13.21 11.82 15.78
CA ALA A 291 -13.52 10.40 15.90
C ALA A 291 -12.35 9.51 15.46
N TYR A 292 -11.65 9.87 14.37
CA TYR A 292 -10.45 9.17 13.93
C TYR A 292 -9.30 9.33 14.94
N GLY A 293 -9.17 10.51 15.56
CA GLY A 293 -8.20 10.74 16.63
C GLY A 293 -8.44 9.82 17.85
N VAL A 294 -9.71 9.65 18.25
CA VAL A 294 -10.08 8.74 19.34
C VAL A 294 -9.82 7.28 18.98
N GLU A 295 -10.18 6.85 17.76
CA GLU A 295 -9.89 5.51 17.27
C GLU A 295 -8.39 5.23 17.24
N ALA A 296 -7.61 6.17 16.71
CA ALA A 296 -6.15 6.09 16.65
C ALA A 296 -5.52 6.00 18.04
N ALA A 297 -5.97 6.80 19.00
CA ALA A 297 -5.50 6.74 20.38
C ALA A 297 -5.74 5.34 20.98
N ARG A 298 -6.93 4.76 20.79
CA ARG A 298 -7.22 3.38 21.22
C ARG A 298 -6.33 2.36 20.51
N TYR A 299 -6.12 2.52 19.20
CA TYR A 299 -5.22 1.65 18.44
C TYR A 299 -3.78 1.69 18.98
N LEU A 300 -3.26 2.88 19.28
CA LEU A 300 -1.91 3.07 19.80
C LEU A 300 -1.75 2.54 21.24
N GLN A 301 -2.82 2.55 22.05
CA GLN A 301 -2.83 2.04 23.43
C GLN A 301 -2.87 0.50 23.52
N ARG A 302 -3.32 -0.21 22.48
CA ARG A 302 -3.22 -1.67 22.44
C ARG A 302 -1.76 -2.09 22.58
N SER A 303 -1.49 -2.99 23.53
CA SER A 303 -0.17 -3.56 23.79
C SER A 303 0.43 -4.13 22.51
N GLY A 304 1.71 -3.82 22.26
CA GLY A 304 2.42 -4.18 21.02
C GLY A 304 2.84 -5.65 20.97
#